data_AF-A0A8I2B6L7-F1
#
_entry.id   AF-A0A8I2B6L7-F1
#
_cell.length_a   1.000
_cell.length_b   1.000
_cell.length_c   1.000
_cell.angle_alpha   90.00
_cell.angle_beta   90.00
_cell.angle_gamma   90.00
#
_symmetry.space_group_name_H-M   'P 1'
#
loop_
_entity.id
_entity.type
_entity.pdbx_description
1 polymer ?
#
loop_
_entity_poly.entity_id
_entity_poly.type
_entity_poly.pdbx_seq_one_letter_code
_entity_poly.pdbx_strand_id
1 'polypeptide(L)'
;VRAQAGSGLSGWQDRRSSLVVWVTTAARQQDTSWQRFYRSGPRAFLPLYCQHGSLVWYDKRARIKQLSALRNAQLHKAISQAFPARLGEYEVLAKGEYALVRRHAQQNVIPG
;
A
#
# COMPACT_ATOMS: atom_id res chain seq x y z
N VAL A 1 -3.34 3.47 -48.14
CA VAL A 1 -3.69 2.88 -46.82
C VAL A 1 -2.51 3.06 -45.88
N ARG A 2 -2.58 4.03 -44.96
CA ARG A 2 -1.90 4.10 -43.64
C ARG A 2 -1.98 5.52 -43.06
N ALA A 3 -2.09 5.55 -41.73
CA ALA A 3 -1.84 6.68 -40.84
C ALA A 3 -2.95 7.73 -40.67
N GLN A 4 -3.98 7.37 -39.90
CA GLN A 4 -4.65 8.29 -38.98
C GLN A 4 -5.27 7.48 -37.84
N ALA A 5 -4.57 7.40 -36.71
CA ALA A 5 -5.15 7.07 -35.42
C ALA A 5 -4.48 8.00 -34.41
N GLY A 6 -5.28 8.97 -33.93
CA GLY A 6 -4.84 10.07 -33.09
C GLY A 6 -4.00 9.61 -31.91
N SER A 7 -2.76 10.06 -31.91
CA SER A 7 -1.89 10.21 -30.76
C SER A 7 -2.46 11.26 -29.81
N GLY A 8 -3.63 10.97 -29.24
CA GLY A 8 -4.20 11.69 -28.11
C GLY A 8 -3.68 11.09 -26.82
N LEU A 9 -2.52 11.56 -26.37
CA LEU A 9 -2.21 11.85 -24.96
C LEU A 9 -3.03 11.04 -23.92
N SER A 10 -2.83 9.72 -23.82
CA SER A 10 -3.26 8.98 -22.63
C SER A 10 -2.24 9.18 -21.52
N GLY A 11 -2.07 10.43 -21.11
CA GLY A 11 -1.21 10.92 -20.04
C GLY A 11 -1.77 10.63 -18.64
N TRP A 12 -2.69 9.68 -18.49
CA TRP A 12 -3.10 9.15 -17.19
C TRP A 12 -2.14 8.03 -16.80
N GLN A 13 -0.91 8.45 -16.51
CA GLN A 13 0.01 7.67 -15.71
C GLN A 13 -0.63 7.57 -14.32
N ASP A 14 -1.50 6.58 -14.12
CA ASP A 14 -2.13 6.25 -12.84
C ASP A 14 -1.03 5.79 -11.88
N ARG A 15 -0.25 6.76 -11.38
CA ARG A 15 0.87 6.53 -10.47
C ARG A 15 0.28 5.99 -9.18
N ARG A 16 0.46 4.69 -8.97
CA ARG A 16 0.13 4.05 -7.71
C ARG A 16 1.18 4.42 -6.67
N SER A 17 0.77 4.45 -5.43
CA SER A 17 1.68 4.61 -4.29
C SER A 17 1.27 3.63 -3.22
N SER A 18 2.16 3.38 -2.28
CA SER A 18 1.88 2.59 -1.09
C SER A 18 2.02 3.44 0.16
N LEU A 19 1.13 3.19 1.11
CA LEU A 19 1.26 3.63 2.48
C LEU A 19 1.67 2.41 3.31
N VAL A 20 2.74 2.57 4.09
CA VAL A 20 3.17 1.60 5.08
C VAL A 20 2.85 2.19 6.45
N VAL A 21 2.13 1.45 7.28
CA VAL A 21 1.71 1.89 8.62
C VAL A 21 2.24 0.89 9.63
N TRP A 22 3.02 1.40 10.57
CA TRP A 22 3.51 0.62 11.71
C TRP A 22 2.48 0.66 12.81
N VAL A 23 2.10 -0.53 13.28
CA VAL A 23 1.08 -0.69 14.30
C VAL A 23 1.54 -1.59 15.43
N THR A 24 0.99 -1.36 16.61
CA THR A 24 1.04 -2.30 17.73
C THR A 24 -0.28 -3.04 17.77
N THR A 25 -0.27 -4.37 17.83
CA THR A 25 -1.46 -5.21 17.97
C THR A 25 -1.62 -5.68 19.41
N ALA A 26 -2.86 -5.86 19.87
CA ALA A 26 -3.11 -6.37 21.23
C ALA A 26 -2.63 -7.83 21.43
N ALA A 27 -2.53 -8.61 20.35
CA ALA A 27 -2.02 -9.98 20.40
C ALA A 27 -0.48 -10.00 20.36
N ARG A 28 0.13 -10.83 21.22
CA ARG A 28 1.59 -11.00 21.35
C ARG A 28 2.30 -11.48 20.10
N GLN A 29 1.58 -12.19 19.23
CA GLN A 29 2.07 -12.64 17.93
C GLN A 29 0.84 -13.03 17.09
N GLN A 30 0.70 -12.44 15.91
CA GLN A 30 -0.22 -12.97 14.91
C GLN A 30 0.61 -13.75 13.89
N ASP A 31 0.54 -15.08 13.88
CA ASP A 31 1.36 -15.90 12.97
C ASP A 31 0.88 -15.90 11.52
N THR A 32 -0.09 -15.07 11.18
CA THR A 32 -0.70 -15.05 9.85
C THR A 32 -0.45 -13.71 9.17
N SER A 33 0.56 -13.68 8.30
CA SER A 33 0.61 -12.68 7.24
C SER A 33 -0.54 -12.94 6.27
N TRP A 34 -1.18 -11.88 5.81
CA TRP A 34 -2.25 -12.01 4.83
C TRP A 34 -2.25 -10.84 3.86
N GLN A 35 -2.71 -11.11 2.65
CA GLN A 35 -2.89 -10.13 1.61
C GLN A 35 -4.26 -10.32 0.96
N ARG A 36 -4.96 -9.21 0.73
CA ARG A 36 -6.24 -9.18 0.04
C ARG A 36 -6.18 -8.21 -1.13
N PHE A 37 -6.68 -8.63 -2.27
CA PHE A 37 -6.72 -7.81 -3.48
C PHE A 37 -8.03 -7.03 -3.55
N TYR A 38 -7.93 -5.71 -3.76
CA TYR A 38 -9.05 -4.83 -4.06
C TYR A 38 -8.84 -4.19 -5.43
N ARG A 39 -9.92 -3.68 -6.04
CA ARG A 39 -9.84 -2.95 -7.33
C ARG A 39 -8.87 -1.76 -7.27
N SER A 40 -8.77 -1.09 -6.13
CA SER A 40 -7.88 0.06 -5.90
C SER A 40 -6.40 -0.33 -5.69
N GLY A 41 -6.13 -1.59 -5.35
CA GLY A 41 -4.80 -2.08 -5.01
C GLY A 41 -4.84 -3.15 -3.92
N PRO A 42 -3.78 -3.95 -3.77
CA PRO A 42 -3.69 -4.90 -2.67
C PRO A 42 -3.60 -4.18 -1.31
N ARG A 43 -4.05 -4.86 -0.27
CA ARG A 43 -3.80 -4.49 1.12
C ARG A 43 -3.26 -5.71 1.84
N ALA A 44 -2.20 -5.52 2.62
CA ALA A 44 -1.53 -6.61 3.31
C ALA A 44 -1.26 -6.25 4.77
N PHE A 45 -1.20 -7.29 5.60
CA PHE A 45 -0.74 -7.21 6.97
C PHE A 45 0.44 -8.16 7.13
N LEU A 46 1.54 -7.62 7.64
CA LEU A 46 2.77 -8.31 7.91
C LEU A 46 3.01 -8.24 9.41
N PRO A 47 2.78 -9.33 10.16
CA PRO A 47 3.15 -9.40 11.57
C PRO A 47 4.67 -9.28 11.70
N LEU A 48 5.12 -8.51 12.69
CA LEU A 48 6.52 -8.37 13.07
C LEU A 48 6.73 -9.01 14.45
N TYR A 49 7.97 -9.06 14.92
CA TYR A 49 8.28 -9.61 16.24
C TYR A 49 7.51 -8.89 17.37
N CYS A 50 7.11 -9.67 18.38
CA CYS A 50 6.30 -9.21 19.50
C CYS A 50 4.91 -8.71 19.04
N GLN A 51 4.43 -7.64 19.68
CA GLN A 51 3.11 -7.04 19.46
C GLN A 51 3.11 -6.06 18.29
N HIS A 52 4.01 -6.18 17.31
CA HIS A 52 4.13 -5.21 16.24
C HIS A 52 3.67 -5.79 14.90
N GLY A 53 3.23 -4.92 14.00
CA GLY A 53 2.87 -5.27 12.64
C GLY A 53 3.03 -4.11 11.69
N SER A 54 3.07 -4.44 10.40
CA SER A 54 3.12 -3.49 9.30
C SER A 54 1.93 -3.70 8.38
N LEU A 55 1.13 -2.66 8.21
CA LEU A 55 0.04 -2.63 7.25
C LEU A 55 0.53 -1.96 5.98
N VAL A 56 0.33 -2.63 4.85
CA VAL A 56 0.67 -2.09 3.54
C VAL A 56 -0.61 -1.83 2.76
N TRP A 57 -0.84 -0.58 2.37
CA TRP A 57 -2.02 -0.14 1.61
C TRP A 57 -1.59 0.44 0.26
N TYR A 58 -2.01 -0.21 -0.82
CA TYR A 58 -1.82 0.31 -2.18
C TYR A 58 -3.05 1.06 -2.68
N ASP A 59 -2.84 2.27 -3.22
CA ASP A 59 -3.91 3.08 -3.79
C ASP A 59 -3.36 4.10 -4.81
N LYS A 60 -4.24 4.95 -5.36
CA LYS A 60 -3.85 6.11 -6.16
C LYS A 60 -2.99 7.07 -5.33
N ARG A 61 -1.98 7.69 -5.94
CA ARG A 61 -1.07 8.64 -5.26
C ARG A 61 -1.80 9.73 -4.47
N ALA A 62 -2.87 10.32 -5.02
CA ALA A 62 -3.64 11.35 -4.33
C ALA A 62 -4.28 10.83 -3.02
N ARG A 63 -4.81 9.59 -3.05
CA ARG A 63 -5.40 8.96 -1.88
C ARG A 63 -4.34 8.62 -0.83
N ILE A 64 -3.21 8.07 -1.25
CA ILE A 64 -2.08 7.77 -0.34
C ILE A 64 -1.58 9.05 0.32
N LYS A 65 -1.42 10.14 -0.43
CA LYS A 65 -1.01 11.45 0.11
C LYS A 65 -2.03 12.02 1.10
N GLN A 66 -3.33 11.82 0.85
CA GLN A 66 -4.36 12.20 1.80
C GLN A 66 -4.25 11.38 3.09
N LEU A 67 -4.08 10.06 2.98
CA LEU A 67 -3.97 9.16 4.12
C LEU A 67 -2.69 9.41 4.94
N SER A 68 -1.57 9.70 4.28
CA SER A 68 -0.29 10.02 4.93
C SER A 68 -0.33 11.35 5.69
N ALA A 69 -1.21 12.28 5.30
CA ALA A 69 -1.42 13.54 6.00
C ALA A 69 -2.38 13.44 7.21
N LEU A 70 -3.10 12.33 7.38
CA LEU A 70 -4.03 12.15 8.51
C LEU A 70 -3.29 11.97 9.83
N ARG A 71 -3.89 12.46 10.93
CA ARG A 71 -3.43 12.12 12.29
C ARG A 71 -3.67 10.63 12.56
N ASN A 72 -2.91 10.03 13.48
CA ASN A 72 -2.96 8.59 13.74
C ASN A 72 -4.38 8.09 14.10
N ALA A 73 -5.14 8.84 14.91
CA ALA A 73 -6.54 8.50 15.23
C ALA A 73 -7.48 8.52 14.00
N GLN A 74 -7.26 9.43 13.06
CA GLN A 74 -8.04 9.48 11.81
C GLN A 74 -7.61 8.36 10.86
N LEU A 75 -6.31 8.06 10.81
CA LEU A 75 -5.77 6.97 10.02
C LEU A 75 -6.26 5.61 10.53
N HIS A 76 -6.33 5.42 11.86
CA HIS A 76 -6.93 4.23 12.48
C HIS A 76 -8.36 3.99 11.97
N LYS A 77 -9.22 5.02 11.99
CA LYS A 77 -10.59 4.91 11.44
C LYS A 77 -10.59 4.52 9.96
N ALA A 78 -9.72 5.13 9.15
CA ALA A 78 -9.63 4.82 7.73
C ALA A 78 -9.14 3.37 7.48
N ILE A 79 -8.19 2.89 8.28
CA ILE A 79 -7.70 1.51 8.20
C ILE A 79 -8.80 0.54 8.63
N SER A 80 -9.49 0.76 9.75
CA SER A 80 -10.54 -0.16 10.22
C SER A 80 -11.71 -0.29 9.23
N GLN A 81 -11.98 0.72 8.40
CA GLN A 81 -12.97 0.65 7.32
C GLN A 81 -12.44 -0.07 6.06
N ALA A 82 -11.13 -0.03 5.83
CA ALA A 82 -10.50 -0.54 4.62
C ALA A 82 -9.91 -1.95 4.78
N PHE A 83 -9.56 -2.32 6.00
CA PHE A 83 -8.96 -3.60 6.35
C PHE A 83 -10.02 -4.51 6.96
N PRO A 84 -9.96 -5.83 6.71
CA PRO A 84 -10.87 -6.79 7.33
C PRO A 84 -10.75 -6.76 8.86
N ALA A 85 -11.88 -6.99 9.54
CA ALA A 85 -11.97 -7.03 11.01
C ALA A 85 -11.03 -8.05 11.68
N ARG A 86 -10.50 -9.03 10.93
CA ARG A 86 -9.50 -10.01 11.40
C ARG A 86 -8.20 -9.38 11.93
N LEU A 87 -7.94 -8.10 11.63
CA LEU A 87 -6.78 -7.37 12.16
C LEU A 87 -6.85 -7.22 13.69
N GLY A 88 -8.06 -7.25 14.27
CA GLY A 88 -8.27 -7.10 15.71
C GLY A 88 -8.02 -5.65 16.17
N GLU A 89 -7.73 -5.50 17.47
CA GLU A 89 -7.38 -4.23 18.09
C GLU A 89 -5.91 -3.87 17.82
N TYR A 90 -5.68 -2.64 17.37
CA TYR A 90 -4.35 -2.13 17.05
C TYR A 90 -4.23 -0.62 17.29
N GLU A 91 -3.00 -0.16 17.53
CA GLU A 91 -2.64 1.24 17.64
C GLU A 91 -1.71 1.63 16.48
N VAL A 92 -1.93 2.81 15.90
CA VAL A 92 -1.06 3.36 14.85
C VAL A 92 0.10 4.12 15.49
N LEU A 93 1.32 3.59 15.34
CA LEU A 93 2.54 4.22 15.83
C LEU A 93 3.10 5.24 14.83
N ALA A 94 3.31 4.78 13.59
CA ALA A 94 3.96 5.56 12.55
C ALA A 94 3.43 5.22 11.16
N LYS A 95 3.72 6.08 10.19
CA LYS A 95 3.30 5.92 8.79
C LYS A 95 4.36 6.48 7.84
N GLY A 96 4.51 5.86 6.68
CA GLY A 96 5.38 6.32 5.60
C GLY A 96 4.73 6.07 4.24
N GLU A 97 4.86 7.02 3.32
CA GLU A 97 4.41 6.86 1.94
C GLU A 97 5.57 6.59 0.99
N TYR A 98 5.34 5.74 0.01
CA TYR A 98 6.31 5.41 -1.03
C TYR A 98 5.66 5.47 -2.41
N ALA A 99 6.27 6.23 -3.31
CA ALA A 99 5.83 6.28 -4.70
C ALA A 99 6.30 5.02 -5.43
N LEU A 100 5.37 4.26 -6.03
CA LEU A 100 5.72 3.09 -6.81
C LEU A 100 6.16 3.55 -8.20
N VAL A 101 7.47 3.70 -8.37
CA VAL A 101 8.08 3.84 -9.69
C VAL A 101 8.27 2.44 -10.26
N ARG A 102 7.59 2.15 -11.39
CA ARG A 102 8.00 1.02 -12.22
C ARG A 102 9.40 1.31 -12.74
N ARG A 103 10.42 0.82 -12.03
CA ARG A 103 11.74 0.63 -12.63
C ARG A 103 11.63 -0.66 -13.42
N HIS A 104 11.44 -0.54 -14.73
CA HIS A 104 11.69 -1.65 -15.63
C HIS A 104 13.18 -1.94 -15.46
N ALA A 105 13.54 -3.02 -14.76
CA ALA A 105 14.92 -3.47 -14.70
C ALA A 105 15.29 -3.88 -16.13
N GLN A 106 15.81 -2.93 -16.91
CA GLN A 106 16.50 -3.26 -18.15
C GLN A 106 17.82 -3.89 -17.73
N GLN A 107 17.83 -5.23 -17.81
CA GLN A 107 18.99 -6.12 -17.82
C GLN A 107 19.76 -6.25 -16.50
N ASN A 108 19.52 -7.37 -15.82
CA ASN A 108 20.55 -8.09 -15.09
C ASN A 108 20.64 -9.49 -15.68
N VAL A 109 21.21 -9.59 -16.89
CA VAL A 109 21.81 -10.83 -17.35
C VAL A 109 23.29 -10.52 -17.51
N ILE A 110 24.09 -10.98 -16.56
CA ILE A 110 25.53 -11.15 -16.76
C ILE A 110 25.63 -12.52 -17.45
N PRO A 111 26.03 -12.59 -18.74
CA PRO A 111 26.34 -13.87 -19.35
C PRO A 111 27.62 -14.41 -18.70
N GLY A 112 27.57 -15.66 -18.24
CA GLY A 112 28.75 -16.44 -17.92
C GLY A 112 29.41 -17.03 -19.16
#